data_AF-A0A7Y4XCF8-F1
#
_entry.id   AF-A0A7Y4XCF8-F1
#
_cell.length_a   1.000
_cell.length_b   1.000
_cell.length_c   1.000
_cell.angle_alpha   90.00
_cell.angle_beta   90.00
_cell.angle_gamma   90.00
#
_symmetry.space_group_name_H-M   'P 1'
#
loop_
_entity.id
_entity.type
_entity.pdbx_description
1 polymer ?
#
loop_
_entity_poly.entity_id
_entity_poly.type
_entity_poly.pdbx_seq_one_letter_code
_entity_poly.pdbx_strand_id
1 'polypeptide(L)'
;MEIELLLTGIFMLMLVTIATVKSALDELSDVSLRLLVREKKDSPDVAFWNELLEHYQQLTFTLTFGIHLCIGSLAILLSAVSHRYLQAYFWLPALLVMPVAILLFRQVVPLLITQNRPENVLYKMRIPIRLWWYTLGVITWPIYRALRKLKRADDEPITEEAAAEDTDRQMQAFLDFGEQEGILEGEEGEIIQTIIGLG
;
A
#
# COMPACT_ATOMS: atom_id res chain seq x y z
N MET A 1 -1.65 15.28 32.18
CA MET A 1 -0.28 15.54 31.68
C MET A 1 0.46 14.24 31.44
N GLU A 2 0.69 13.41 32.47
CA GLU A 2 1.40 12.13 32.30
C GLU A 2 0.66 11.19 31.34
N ILE A 3 -0.67 11.12 31.42
CA ILE A 3 -1.49 10.24 30.56
C ILE A 3 -1.42 10.64 29.08
N GLU A 4 -1.50 11.94 28.75
CA GLU A 4 -1.44 12.43 27.36
C GLU A 4 -0.05 12.21 26.74
N LEU A 5 1.00 12.47 27.51
CA LEU A 5 2.38 12.22 27.09
C LEU A 5 2.65 10.72 26.89
N LEU A 6 2.17 9.89 27.83
CA LEU A 6 2.29 8.44 27.77
C LEU A 6 1.55 7.88 26.55
N LEU A 7 0.31 8.33 26.31
CA LEU A 7 -0.46 7.92 25.13
C LEU A 7 0.22 8.35 23.84
N THR A 8 0.78 9.56 23.78
CA THR A 8 1.53 10.04 22.62
C THR A 8 2.74 9.15 22.35
N GLY A 9 3.48 8.76 23.39
CA GLY A 9 4.59 7.80 23.29
C GLY A 9 4.15 6.43 22.76
N ILE A 10 3.01 5.92 23.25
CA ILE A 10 2.43 4.64 22.78
C ILE A 10 2.05 4.72 21.30
N PHE A 11 1.31 5.76 20.89
CA PHE A 11 0.91 5.93 19.49
C PHE A 11 2.10 6.16 18.57
N MET A 12 3.15 6.85 19.03
CA MET A 12 4.40 7.00 18.29
C MET A 12 5.10 5.65 18.09
N LEU A 13 5.20 4.84 19.15
CA LEU A 13 5.79 3.51 19.06
C LEU A 13 5.00 2.61 18.11
N MET A 14 3.68 2.61 18.25
CA MET A 14 2.77 1.89 17.35
C MET A 14 2.98 2.35 15.90
N LEU A 15 3.02 3.65 15.63
CA LEU A 15 3.27 4.22 14.30
C LEU A 15 4.58 3.70 13.71
N VAL A 16 5.69 3.77 14.46
CA VAL A 16 7.02 3.31 13.99
C VAL A 16 6.99 1.82 13.66
N THR A 17 6.38 1.00 14.53
CA THR A 17 6.33 -0.46 14.29
C THR A 17 5.52 -0.80 13.05
N ILE A 18 4.32 -0.21 12.87
CA ILE A 18 3.47 -0.44 11.71
C ILE A 18 4.15 0.09 10.44
N ALA A 19 4.76 1.28 10.50
CA ALA A 19 5.45 1.89 9.37
C ALA A 19 6.68 1.07 8.94
N THR A 20 7.42 0.49 9.89
CA THR A 20 8.57 -0.38 9.59
C THR A 20 8.12 -1.67 8.88
N VAL A 21 7.07 -2.32 9.38
CA VAL A 21 6.48 -3.49 8.72
C VAL A 21 6.03 -3.14 7.31
N LYS A 22 5.31 -2.02 7.14
CA LYS A 22 4.83 -1.59 5.84
C LYS A 22 5.98 -1.30 4.87
N SER A 23 7.01 -0.57 5.33
CA SER A 23 8.20 -0.27 4.53
C SER A 23 8.88 -1.55 4.05
N ALA A 24 9.02 -2.54 4.94
CA ALA A 24 9.65 -3.81 4.59
C ALA A 24 8.81 -4.58 3.55
N LEU A 25 7.49 -4.53 3.68
CA LEU A 25 6.56 -5.17 2.75
C LEU A 25 6.58 -4.53 1.37
N ASP A 26 6.56 -3.19 1.32
CA ASP A 26 6.64 -2.42 0.07
C ASP A 26 7.98 -2.70 -0.66
N GLU A 27 9.08 -2.80 0.09
CA GLU A 27 10.41 -3.06 -0.46
C GLU A 27 10.60 -4.50 -0.93
N LEU A 28 9.87 -5.46 -0.37
CA LEU A 28 9.88 -6.84 -0.86
C LEU A 28 9.12 -7.00 -2.19
N SER A 29 8.17 -6.13 -2.53
CA SER A 29 7.26 -6.27 -3.68
C SER A 29 6.51 -7.62 -3.75
N ASP A 30 5.40 -7.67 -4.50
CA ASP A 30 4.70 -8.95 -4.73
C ASP A 30 5.60 -9.98 -5.44
N VAL A 31 6.44 -9.50 -6.39
CA VAL A 31 7.31 -10.37 -7.19
C VAL A 31 8.42 -10.99 -6.35
N SER A 32 9.18 -10.19 -5.57
CA SER A 32 10.25 -10.76 -4.76
C SER A 32 9.72 -11.62 -3.62
N LEU A 33 8.53 -11.31 -3.08
CA LEU A 33 7.86 -12.19 -2.10
C LEU A 33 7.51 -13.55 -2.71
N ARG A 34 6.98 -13.58 -3.95
CA ARG A 34 6.73 -14.84 -4.69
C ARG A 34 8.00 -15.64 -4.96
N LEU A 35 9.10 -14.96 -5.29
CA LEU A 35 10.40 -15.59 -5.47
C LEU A 35 10.91 -16.20 -4.16
N LEU A 36 10.78 -15.46 -3.05
CA LEU A 36 11.23 -15.88 -1.73
C LEU A 36 10.43 -17.09 -1.20
N VAL A 37 9.12 -17.13 -1.44
CA VAL A 37 8.28 -18.30 -1.15
C VAL A 37 8.74 -19.53 -1.94
N ARG A 38 9.08 -19.36 -3.23
CA ARG A 38 9.57 -20.45 -4.09
C ARG A 38 10.93 -20.97 -3.64
N GLU A 39 11.84 -20.07 -3.28
CA GLU A 39 13.18 -20.41 -2.81
C GLU A 39 13.16 -21.12 -1.46
N LYS A 40 12.29 -20.69 -0.55
CA LYS A 40 12.15 -21.26 0.82
C LYS A 40 11.13 -22.39 0.92
N LYS A 41 10.77 -23.05 -0.17
CA LYS A 41 9.71 -24.07 -0.22
C LYS A 41 9.90 -25.20 0.81
N ASP A 42 11.14 -25.59 1.10
CA ASP A 42 11.48 -26.66 2.06
C ASP A 42 11.81 -26.15 3.47
N SER A 43 11.69 -24.84 3.72
CA SER A 43 11.96 -24.25 5.04
C SER A 43 10.71 -24.28 5.93
N PRO A 44 10.86 -24.44 7.26
CA PRO A 44 9.72 -24.40 8.20
C PRO A 44 8.98 -23.05 8.19
N ASP A 45 9.62 -21.98 7.73
CA ASP A 45 9.07 -20.63 7.68
C ASP A 45 8.19 -20.38 6.44
N VAL A 46 8.05 -21.35 5.52
CA VAL A 46 7.28 -21.17 4.27
C VAL A 46 5.81 -20.81 4.53
N ALA A 47 5.23 -21.29 5.63
CA ALA A 47 3.85 -21.01 6.00
C ALA A 47 3.62 -19.52 6.25
N PHE A 48 4.56 -18.85 6.92
CA PHE A 48 4.48 -17.40 7.18
C PHE A 48 4.55 -16.59 5.88
N TRP A 49 5.47 -16.94 5.00
CA TRP A 49 5.65 -16.24 3.72
C TRP A 49 4.46 -16.46 2.77
N ASN A 50 3.85 -17.66 2.77
CA ASN A 50 2.63 -17.93 2.03
C ASN A 50 1.44 -17.12 2.55
N GLU A 51 1.24 -17.05 3.86
CA GLU A 51 0.15 -16.26 4.46
C GLU A 51 0.30 -14.77 4.11
N LEU A 52 1.54 -14.27 4.16
CA LEU A 52 1.88 -12.89 3.80
C LEU A 52 1.57 -12.58 2.33
N LEU A 53 1.88 -13.52 1.43
CA LEU A 53 1.62 -13.40 -0.01
C LEU A 53 0.13 -13.45 -0.33
N GLU A 54 -0.59 -14.42 0.24
CA GLU A 54 -2.03 -14.62 0.01
C GLU A 54 -2.84 -13.39 0.44
N HIS A 55 -2.45 -12.77 1.55
CA HIS A 55 -3.13 -11.62 2.12
C HIS A 55 -2.42 -10.29 1.87
N TYR A 56 -1.45 -10.24 0.94
CA TYR A 56 -0.58 -9.07 0.72
C TYR A 56 -1.34 -7.76 0.60
N GLN A 57 -2.38 -7.72 -0.26
CA GLN A 57 -3.18 -6.51 -0.48
C GLN A 57 -3.99 -6.11 0.77
N GLN A 58 -4.61 -7.08 1.44
CA GLN A 58 -5.39 -6.82 2.65
C GLN A 58 -4.49 -6.35 3.80
N LEU A 59 -3.28 -6.93 3.93
CA LEU A 59 -2.32 -6.55 4.95
C LEU A 59 -1.80 -5.14 4.68
N THR A 60 -1.40 -4.85 3.44
CA THR A 60 -0.95 -3.52 3.04
C THR A 60 -2.01 -2.45 3.32
N PHE A 61 -3.27 -2.74 2.97
CA PHE A 61 -4.39 -1.87 3.29
C PHE A 61 -4.54 -1.67 4.81
N THR A 62 -4.50 -2.76 5.58
CA THR A 62 -4.69 -2.73 7.03
C THR A 62 -3.58 -1.96 7.75
N LEU A 63 -2.32 -2.16 7.36
CA LEU A 63 -1.18 -1.40 7.88
C LEU A 63 -1.28 0.08 7.50
N THR A 64 -1.67 0.38 6.26
CA THR A 64 -1.86 1.77 5.81
C THR A 64 -2.96 2.47 6.62
N PHE A 65 -4.07 1.79 6.84
CA PHE A 65 -5.15 2.30 7.69
C PHE A 65 -4.68 2.54 9.12
N GLY A 66 -3.92 1.60 9.70
CA GLY A 66 -3.33 1.74 11.03
C GLY A 66 -2.40 2.95 11.16
N ILE A 67 -1.58 3.21 10.14
CA ILE A 67 -0.72 4.40 10.09
C ILE A 67 -1.56 5.69 10.10
N HIS A 68 -2.61 5.78 9.29
CA HIS A 68 -3.47 6.96 9.25
C HIS A 68 -4.21 7.17 10.57
N LEU A 69 -4.68 6.09 11.20
CA LEU A 69 -5.31 6.14 12.52
C LEU A 69 -4.32 6.68 13.56
N CYS A 70 -3.08 6.19 13.58
CA CYS A 70 -2.04 6.66 14.49
C CYS A 70 -1.70 8.13 14.27
N ILE A 71 -1.55 8.56 13.01
CA ILE A 71 -1.28 9.96 12.66
C ILE A 71 -2.43 10.87 13.11
N GLY A 72 -3.68 10.45 12.88
CA GLY A 72 -4.86 11.20 13.33
C GLY A 72 -4.92 11.31 14.85
N SER A 73 -4.69 10.22 15.57
CA SER A 73 -4.62 10.23 17.04
C SER A 73 -3.49 11.14 17.54
N LEU A 74 -2.28 11.03 16.99
CA LEU A 74 -1.14 11.89 17.31
C LEU A 74 -1.46 13.37 17.06
N ALA A 75 -2.16 13.70 15.98
CA ALA A 75 -2.60 15.06 15.68
C ALA A 75 -3.52 15.62 16.78
N ILE A 76 -4.51 14.83 17.22
CA ILE A 76 -5.45 15.22 18.26
C ILE A 76 -4.72 15.39 19.60
N LEU A 77 -3.88 14.43 19.99
CA LEU A 77 -3.13 14.50 21.25
C LEU A 77 -2.17 15.68 21.26
N LEU A 78 -1.43 15.91 20.18
CA LEU A 78 -0.50 17.02 20.09
C LEU A 78 -1.22 18.37 20.13
N SER A 79 -2.37 18.47 19.47
CA SER A 79 -3.23 19.66 19.54
C SER A 79 -3.71 19.93 20.97
N ALA A 80 -4.17 18.90 21.69
CA ALA A 80 -4.62 19.01 23.07
C ALA A 80 -3.50 19.44 24.03
N VAL A 81 -2.31 18.83 23.91
CA VAL A 81 -1.13 19.19 24.72
C VAL A 81 -0.72 20.64 24.48
N SER A 82 -0.73 21.05 23.22
CA SER A 82 -0.14 22.33 22.83
C SER A 82 -1.05 23.53 23.05
N HIS A 83 -2.38 23.37 22.91
CA HIS A 83 -3.35 24.40 23.30
C HIS A 83 -3.18 24.82 24.77
N ARG A 84 -2.72 23.88 25.62
CA ARG A 84 -2.53 24.09 27.05
C ARG A 84 -1.20 24.77 27.41
N TYR A 85 -0.19 24.72 26.54
CA TYR A 85 1.18 25.16 26.85
C TYR A 85 1.64 26.40 26.05
N LEU A 86 1.17 26.60 24.83
CA LEU A 86 1.62 27.68 23.95
C LEU A 86 0.48 28.67 23.66
N GLN A 87 0.19 29.58 24.59
CA GLN A 87 -0.99 30.45 24.49
C GLN A 87 -0.95 31.51 23.36
N ALA A 88 0.21 31.83 22.77
CA ALA A 88 0.30 32.93 21.77
C ALA A 88 0.99 32.60 20.42
N TYR A 89 1.91 31.62 20.36
CA TYR A 89 2.64 31.26 19.13
C TYR A 89 2.59 29.75 18.81
N PHE A 90 1.58 29.04 19.30
CA PHE A 90 1.42 27.58 19.18
C PHE A 90 1.53 27.04 17.75
N TRP A 91 0.95 27.74 16.79
CA TRP A 91 0.75 27.24 15.44
C TRP A 91 2.07 27.07 14.67
N LEU A 92 3.08 27.94 14.87
CA LEU A 92 4.35 27.87 14.13
C LEU A 92 5.22 26.66 14.52
N PRO A 93 5.53 26.41 15.81
CA PRO A 93 6.29 25.23 16.20
C PRO A 93 5.54 23.94 15.91
N ALA A 94 4.22 23.90 16.13
CA ALA A 94 3.43 22.70 15.87
C ALA A 94 3.40 22.35 14.37
N LEU A 95 3.26 23.35 13.49
CA LEU A 95 3.26 23.16 12.04
C LEU A 95 4.62 22.68 11.51
N LEU A 96 5.73 23.04 12.16
CA LEU A 96 7.07 22.61 11.71
C LEU A 96 7.50 21.29 12.35
N VAL A 97 7.34 21.16 13.67
CA VAL A 97 7.87 20.03 14.44
C VAL A 97 7.07 18.76 14.15
N MET A 98 5.75 18.86 14.00
CA MET A 98 4.89 17.69 13.82
C MET A 98 5.14 16.97 12.48
N PRO A 99 5.18 17.66 11.32
CA PRO A 99 5.48 16.99 10.05
C PRO A 99 6.90 16.45 10.00
N VAL A 100 7.88 17.17 10.56
CA VAL A 100 9.27 16.69 10.65
C VAL A 100 9.34 15.42 11.49
N ALA A 101 8.70 15.39 12.66
CA ALA A 101 8.64 14.19 13.48
C ALA A 101 7.95 13.04 12.73
N ILE A 102 6.80 13.28 12.11
CA ILE A 102 6.11 12.25 11.31
C ILE A 102 7.00 11.76 10.17
N LEU A 103 7.66 12.64 9.42
CA LEU A 103 8.57 12.24 8.33
C LEU A 103 9.72 11.38 8.85
N LEU A 104 10.35 11.77 9.96
CA LEU A 104 11.44 11.01 10.55
C LEU A 104 10.99 9.61 11.00
N PHE A 105 9.90 9.53 11.77
CA PHE A 105 9.45 8.28 12.36
C PHE A 105 8.63 7.40 11.42
N ARG A 106 7.98 7.98 10.39
CA ARG A 106 7.19 7.25 9.39
C ARG A 106 7.99 6.85 8.17
N GLN A 107 8.99 7.63 7.76
CA GLN A 107 9.72 7.37 6.52
C GLN A 107 11.19 7.09 6.78
N VAL A 108 11.92 8.00 7.44
CA VAL A 108 13.38 7.88 7.56
C VAL A 108 13.78 6.66 8.40
N VAL A 109 13.18 6.49 9.59
CA VAL A 109 13.50 5.38 10.49
C VAL A 109 13.11 4.03 9.87
N PRO A 110 11.88 3.82 9.37
CA PRO A 110 11.50 2.58 8.67
C PRO A 110 12.42 2.24 7.51
N LEU A 111 12.69 3.22 6.64
CA LEU A 111 13.51 3.00 5.46
C LEU A 111 14.93 2.60 5.83
N LEU A 112 15.53 3.27 6.81
CA LEU A 112 16.88 2.95 7.28
C LEU A 112 16.97 1.54 7.89
N ILE A 113 15.89 1.06 8.50
CA ILE A 113 15.81 -0.30 9.03
C ILE A 113 15.64 -1.32 7.90
N THR A 114 14.90 -1.00 6.82
CA THR A 114 14.51 -1.98 5.79
C THR A 114 15.48 -2.08 4.62
N GLN A 115 16.23 -1.02 4.30
CA GLN A 115 17.13 -0.93 3.14
C GLN A 115 18.09 -2.12 2.96
N ASN A 116 18.65 -2.66 4.04
CA ASN A 116 19.72 -3.66 3.91
C ASN A 116 19.20 -5.09 3.76
N ARG A 117 18.12 -5.46 4.48
CA ARG A 117 17.58 -6.84 4.53
C ARG A 117 16.09 -6.84 4.91
N PRO A 118 15.18 -6.44 4.00
CA PRO A 118 13.75 -6.31 4.29
C PRO A 118 13.10 -7.64 4.71
N GLU A 119 13.53 -8.76 4.13
CA GLU A 119 13.11 -10.12 4.50
C GLU A 119 13.36 -10.45 5.98
N ASN A 120 14.53 -10.07 6.49
CA ASN A 120 14.94 -10.40 7.84
C ASN A 120 14.21 -9.50 8.85
N VAL A 121 13.88 -8.28 8.45
CA VAL A 121 13.04 -7.36 9.23
C VAL A 121 11.62 -7.93 9.34
N LEU A 122 10.99 -8.31 8.21
CA LEU A 122 9.67 -8.96 8.21
C LEU A 122 9.65 -10.22 9.08
N TYR A 123 10.66 -11.08 8.96
CA TYR A 123 10.74 -12.31 9.75
C TYR A 123 10.87 -12.04 11.26
N LYS A 124 11.69 -11.07 11.66
CA LYS A 124 11.80 -10.62 13.06
C LYS A 124 10.51 -9.96 13.54
N MET A 125 9.82 -9.26 12.64
CA MET A 125 8.55 -8.58 12.90
C MET A 125 7.31 -9.47 12.72
N ARG A 126 7.45 -10.79 12.62
CA ARG A 126 6.31 -11.72 12.52
C ARG A 126 5.28 -11.55 13.66
N ILE A 127 5.75 -11.31 14.88
CA ILE A 127 4.89 -11.11 16.06
C ILE A 127 4.08 -9.80 15.93
N PRO A 128 4.71 -8.63 15.71
CA PRO A 128 3.95 -7.40 15.52
C PRO A 128 3.06 -7.44 14.27
N ILE A 129 3.46 -8.10 13.17
CA ILE A 129 2.60 -8.30 11.99
C ILE A 129 1.30 -8.99 12.40
N ARG A 130 1.41 -10.11 13.11
CA ARG A 130 0.23 -10.88 13.55
C ARG A 130 -0.62 -10.09 14.54
N LEU A 131 0.01 -9.36 15.45
CA LEU A 131 -0.68 -8.47 16.38
C LEU A 131 -1.49 -7.40 15.65
N TRP A 132 -0.88 -6.71 14.68
CA TRP A 132 -1.55 -5.67 13.89
C TRP A 132 -2.63 -6.25 12.98
N TRP A 133 -2.39 -7.41 12.40
CA TRP A 133 -3.38 -8.14 11.62
C TRP A 133 -4.65 -8.42 12.42
N TYR A 134 -4.55 -8.95 13.64
CA TYR A 134 -5.76 -9.21 14.44
C TYR A 134 -6.40 -7.94 14.99
N THR A 135 -5.60 -7.00 15.52
CA THR A 135 -6.13 -5.80 16.18
C THR A 135 -6.78 -4.83 15.19
N LEU A 136 -6.11 -4.55 14.07
CA LEU A 136 -6.65 -3.66 13.03
C LEU A 136 -7.58 -4.41 12.08
N GLY A 137 -7.34 -5.70 11.84
CA GLY A 137 -8.13 -6.53 10.93
C GLY A 137 -9.61 -6.62 11.30
N VAL A 138 -9.96 -6.60 12.58
CA VAL A 138 -11.38 -6.59 13.01
C VAL A 138 -12.13 -5.39 12.43
N ILE A 139 -11.47 -4.24 12.34
CA ILE A 139 -12.07 -3.00 11.84
C ILE A 139 -11.91 -2.92 10.32
N THR A 140 -10.77 -3.32 9.77
CA THR A 140 -10.49 -3.17 8.34
C THR A 140 -11.12 -4.25 7.48
N TRP A 141 -11.38 -5.45 8.01
CA TRP A 141 -12.02 -6.55 7.27
C TRP A 141 -13.40 -6.19 6.69
N PRO A 142 -14.36 -5.63 7.44
CA PRO A 142 -15.65 -5.25 6.86
C PRO A 142 -15.50 -4.14 5.81
N ILE A 143 -14.59 -3.18 6.03
CA ILE A 143 -14.32 -2.06 5.11
C ILE A 143 -13.71 -2.60 3.81
N TYR A 144 -12.70 -3.47 3.92
CA TYR A 144 -12.05 -4.09 2.77
C TYR A 144 -13.04 -4.93 1.95
N ARG A 145 -13.92 -5.68 2.62
CA ARG A 145 -14.97 -6.46 1.95
C ARG A 145 -15.99 -5.57 1.24
N ALA A 146 -16.39 -4.45 1.84
CA ALA A 146 -17.28 -3.49 1.21
C ALA A 146 -16.63 -2.83 -0.02
N LEU A 147 -15.38 -2.40 0.10
CA LEU A 147 -14.62 -1.79 -0.99
C LEU A 147 -14.39 -2.76 -2.14
N ARG A 148 -14.07 -4.02 -1.86
CA ARG A 148 -13.91 -5.06 -2.88
C ARG A 148 -15.23 -5.37 -3.60
N LYS A 149 -16.36 -5.30 -2.90
CA LYS A 149 -17.68 -5.43 -3.54
C LYS A 149 -18.00 -4.26 -4.46
N LEU A 150 -17.64 -3.04 -4.07
CA LEU A 150 -17.83 -1.86 -4.89
C LEU A 150 -16.93 -1.88 -6.13
N LYS A 151 -15.65 -2.21 -5.95
CA LYS A 151 -14.72 -2.36 -7.08
C LYS A 151 -15.16 -3.45 -8.07
N ARG A 152 -15.74 -4.54 -7.55
CA ARG A 152 -16.32 -5.61 -8.38
C ARG A 152 -17.70 -5.24 -8.97
N ALA A 153 -18.31 -4.14 -8.52
CA ALA A 153 -19.51 -3.59 -9.13
C ALA A 153 -19.18 -2.55 -10.22
N ASP A 154 -18.02 -1.89 -10.12
CA ASP A 154 -17.43 -1.12 -11.21
C ASP A 154 -16.80 -2.03 -12.28
N ASP A 155 -16.27 -3.19 -11.88
CA ASP A 155 -16.04 -4.34 -12.78
C ASP A 155 -17.38 -5.08 -13.02
N GLU A 156 -18.42 -4.38 -13.50
CA GLU A 156 -19.52 -5.09 -14.18
C GLU A 156 -18.86 -6.05 -15.18
N PRO A 157 -19.38 -7.29 -15.32
CA PRO A 157 -18.88 -8.16 -16.37
C PRO A 157 -19.06 -7.39 -17.65
N ILE A 158 -17.96 -6.91 -18.21
CA ILE A 158 -17.97 -6.38 -19.55
C ILE A 158 -18.54 -7.54 -20.35
N THR A 159 -19.79 -7.42 -20.82
CA THR A 159 -20.37 -8.40 -21.72
C THR A 159 -19.33 -8.64 -22.81
N GLU A 160 -19.09 -9.88 -23.25
CA GLU A 160 -18.00 -10.16 -24.22
C GLU A 160 -18.01 -9.18 -25.41
N GLU A 161 -19.18 -8.68 -25.81
CA GLU A 161 -19.37 -7.61 -26.80
C GLU A 161 -18.78 -6.25 -26.38
N ALA A 162 -19.00 -5.77 -25.16
CA ALA A 162 -18.43 -4.51 -24.70
C ALA A 162 -16.90 -4.61 -24.46
N ALA A 163 -16.38 -5.81 -24.20
CA ALA A 163 -14.96 -6.06 -23.98
C ALA A 163 -14.23 -6.15 -25.31
N ALA A 164 -14.86 -6.79 -26.29
CA ALA A 164 -14.42 -6.80 -27.67
C ALA A 164 -14.41 -5.38 -28.25
N GLU A 165 -15.49 -4.60 -28.03
CA GLU A 165 -15.54 -3.21 -28.50
C GLU A 165 -14.45 -2.31 -27.89
N ASP A 166 -14.16 -2.45 -26.59
CA ASP A 166 -13.10 -1.65 -25.95
C ASP A 166 -11.70 -2.10 -26.39
N THR A 167 -11.49 -3.40 -26.59
CA THR A 167 -10.24 -3.95 -27.11
C THR A 167 -9.99 -3.48 -28.54
N ASP A 168 -11.02 -3.47 -29.39
CA ASP A 168 -10.93 -3.00 -30.77
C ASP A 168 -10.62 -1.49 -30.83
N ARG A 169 -11.26 -0.69 -29.96
CA ARG A 169 -10.97 0.76 -29.88
C ARG A 169 -9.55 1.04 -29.40
N GLN A 170 -9.07 0.33 -28.38
CA GLN A 170 -7.69 0.48 -27.91
C GLN A 170 -6.69 0.02 -28.97
N MET A 171 -6.98 -1.06 -29.69
CA MET A 171 -6.11 -1.56 -30.77
C MET A 171 -6.03 -0.58 -31.93
N GLN A 172 -7.15 0.02 -32.37
CA GLN A 172 -7.16 1.08 -33.38
C GLN A 172 -6.31 2.27 -32.96
N ALA A 173 -6.42 2.70 -31.69
CA ALA A 173 -5.60 3.80 -31.17
C ALA A 173 -4.09 3.49 -31.19
N PHE A 174 -3.68 2.23 -30.97
CA PHE A 174 -2.28 1.80 -31.08
C PHE A 174 -1.78 1.76 -32.53
N LEU A 175 -2.63 1.32 -33.48
CA LEU A 175 -2.29 1.30 -34.91
C LEU A 175 -2.12 2.74 -35.45
N ASP A 176 -3.06 3.63 -35.12
CA ASP A 176 -3.00 5.04 -35.52
C ASP A 176 -1.76 5.75 -34.96
N PHE A 177 -1.38 5.42 -33.72
CA PHE A 177 -0.16 5.96 -33.11
C PHE A 177 1.10 5.41 -33.77
N GLY A 178 1.11 4.13 -34.15
CA GLY A 178 2.23 3.50 -34.86
C GLY A 178 2.44 4.03 -36.28
N GLU A 179 1.37 4.39 -36.98
CA GLU A 179 1.44 5.05 -38.30
C GLU A 179 1.93 6.50 -38.18
N GLN A 180 1.44 7.25 -37.20
CA GLN A 180 1.87 8.63 -36.95
C GLN A 180 3.34 8.75 -36.55
N GLU A 181 3.86 7.80 -35.77
CA GLU A 181 5.28 7.72 -35.42
C GLU A 181 6.16 7.13 -36.55
N GLY A 182 5.55 6.74 -37.67
CA GLY A 182 6.25 6.15 -38.83
C GLY A 182 6.88 4.79 -38.55
N ILE A 183 6.40 4.09 -37.51
CA ILE A 183 6.84 2.73 -37.13
C ILE A 183 6.12 1.69 -37.98
N LEU A 184 4.88 1.96 -38.37
CA LEU A 184 4.06 1.14 -39.26
C LEU A 184 3.74 1.93 -40.53
N GLU A 185 3.86 1.29 -41.69
CA GLU A 185 3.37 1.86 -42.93
C GLU A 185 1.84 1.68 -43.01
N GLY A 186 1.09 2.66 -43.53
CA GLY A 186 -0.38 2.62 -43.52
C GLY A 186 -0.99 1.36 -44.17
N GLU A 187 -0.31 0.78 -45.17
CA GLU A 187 -0.70 -0.50 -45.80
C GLU A 187 -0.58 -1.70 -44.83
N GLU A 188 0.40 -1.68 -43.92
CA GLU A 188 0.57 -2.73 -42.90
C GLU A 188 -0.52 -2.66 -41.83
N GLY A 189 -0.98 -1.46 -41.49
CA GLY A 189 -2.11 -1.23 -40.57
C GLY A 189 -3.43 -1.81 -41.10
N GLU A 190 -3.69 -1.63 -42.40
CA GLU A 190 -4.91 -2.13 -43.07
C GLU A 190 -4.95 -3.67 -43.11
N ILE A 191 -3.80 -4.32 -43.31
CA ILE A 191 -3.69 -5.78 -43.31
C ILE A 191 -3.98 -6.35 -41.93
N ILE A 192 -3.45 -5.73 -40.86
CA ILE A 192 -3.69 -6.18 -39.48
C ILE A 192 -5.17 -6.03 -39.11
N GLN A 193 -5.82 -4.93 -39.49
CA GLN A 193 -7.26 -4.73 -39.27
C GLN A 193 -8.11 -5.78 -40.00
N THR A 194 -7.72 -6.16 -41.23
CA THR A 194 -8.44 -7.15 -42.04
C THR A 194 -8.37 -8.56 -41.45
N ILE A 195 -7.21 -8.96 -40.90
CA ILE A 195 -7.04 -10.28 -40.28
C ILE A 195 -7.87 -10.39 -39.00
N ILE A 196 -7.97 -9.31 -38.23
CA ILE A 196 -8.71 -9.28 -36.97
C ILE A 196 -10.23 -9.25 -37.22
N GLY A 197 -10.71 -8.50 -38.21
CA GLY A 197 -12.14 -8.45 -38.55
C GLY A 197 -12.72 -9.76 -39.12
N LEU A 198 -11.90 -10.78 -39.35
CA LEU A 198 -12.28 -12.11 -39.84
C LEU A 198 -12.24 -13.21 -38.76
N GLY A 199 -11.73 -12.92 -37.55
CA GLY A 199 -11.65 -13.85 -36.41
C GLY A 199 -12.76 -13.64 -35.40
#